data_AF-A0A961EM99-F1
#
_entry.id   AF-A0A961EM99-F1
#
_cell.length_a   1.000
_cell.length_b   1.000
_cell.length_c   1.000
_cell.angle_alpha   90.00
_cell.angle_beta   90.00
_cell.angle_gamma   90.00
#
_symmetry.space_group_name_H-M   'P 1'
#
loop_
_entity.id
_entity.type
_entity.pdbx_description
1 polymer ?
#
loop_
_entity_poly.entity_id
_entity_poly.type
_entity_poly.pdbx_seq_one_letter_code
_entity_poly.pdbx_strand_id
1 'polypeptide(L)'
;MVAVDRSRLAVLLQQEADAYAAAHPRSRELYDASSNLFGHVPMTWMNKWSGGFPLYLDHAQGARITDVDGHTYVDFALGDTGAMAGHSPA
;
A
#
# COMPACT_ATOMS: atom_id res chain seq x y z
N MET A 1 -23.52 4.47 18.51
CA MET A 1 -22.11 4.38 18.08
C MET A 1 -21.26 4.11 19.30
N VAL A 2 -20.43 3.06 19.27
CA VAL A 2 -19.42 2.86 20.32
C VAL A 2 -18.35 3.93 20.11
N ALA A 3 -18.03 4.69 21.16
CA ALA A 3 -16.95 5.66 21.09
C ALA A 3 -15.62 4.92 20.94
N VAL A 4 -14.81 5.31 19.95
CA VAL A 4 -13.46 4.78 19.76
C VAL A 4 -12.53 5.40 20.81
N ASP A 5 -11.85 4.57 21.58
CA ASP A 5 -10.78 5.01 22.48
C ASP A 5 -9.59 5.52 21.65
N ARG A 6 -9.36 6.83 21.71
CA ARG A 6 -8.30 7.50 20.92
C ARG A 6 -6.89 7.15 21.38
N SER A 7 -6.70 6.86 22.68
CA SER A 7 -5.40 6.47 23.20
C SER A 7 -5.04 5.07 22.72
N ARG A 8 -6.00 4.14 22.77
CA ARG A 8 -5.81 2.79 22.22
C ARG A 8 -5.60 2.83 20.70
N LEU A 9 -6.36 3.66 19.98
CA LEU A 9 -6.20 3.83 18.53
C LEU A 9 -4.78 4.28 18.16
N ALA A 10 -4.23 5.27 18.87
CA ALA A 10 -2.88 5.77 18.60
C ALA A 10 -1.82 4.67 18.79
N VAL A 11 -1.93 3.86 19.85
CA VAL A 11 -1.02 2.73 20.09
C VAL A 11 -1.09 1.70 18.96
N LEU A 12 -2.30 1.32 18.55
CA LEU A 12 -2.49 0.33 17.48
C LEU A 12 -1.98 0.86 16.13
N LEU A 13 -2.23 2.12 15.80
CA LEU A 13 -1.72 2.71 14.55
C LEU A 13 -0.20 2.69 14.49
N GLN A 14 0.49 2.98 15.59
CA GLN A 14 1.95 2.91 15.62
C GLN A 14 2.45 1.47 15.43
N GLN A 15 1.81 0.51 16.10
CA GLN A 15 2.16 -0.92 15.96
C GLN A 15 2.00 -1.40 14.51
N GLU A 16 0.92 -1.03 13.84
CA GLU A 16 0.68 -1.38 12.45
C GLU A 16 1.67 -0.68 11.49
N ALA A 17 2.02 0.58 11.76
CA ALA A 17 3.03 1.30 10.98
C ALA A 17 4.42 0.64 11.08
N ASP A 18 4.82 0.25 12.29
CA ASP A 18 6.10 -0.43 12.54
C ASP A 18 6.11 -1.83 11.87
N ALA A 19 5.02 -2.58 12.00
CA ALA A 19 4.87 -3.88 11.35
C ALA A 19 4.89 -3.76 9.82
N TYR A 20 4.21 -2.75 9.26
CA TYR A 20 4.23 -2.47 7.82
C TYR A 20 5.65 -2.17 7.33
N ALA A 21 6.38 -1.29 8.01
CA ALA A 21 7.75 -0.95 7.61
C ALA A 21 8.69 -2.16 7.69
N ALA A 22 8.52 -3.03 8.69
CA ALA A 22 9.31 -4.25 8.83
C ALA A 22 9.00 -5.30 7.75
N ALA A 23 7.73 -5.39 7.31
CA ALA A 23 7.29 -6.37 6.32
C ALA A 23 7.61 -5.96 4.87
N HIS A 24 7.76 -4.68 4.56
CA HIS A 24 7.89 -4.18 3.18
C HIS A 24 9.23 -3.46 2.89
N PRO A 25 10.40 -4.07 3.19
CA PRO A 25 11.69 -3.42 3.01
C PRO A 25 11.99 -3.09 1.54
N ARG A 26 11.62 -3.93 0.56
CA ARG A 26 11.91 -3.68 -0.86
C ARG A 26 11.04 -2.56 -1.41
N SER A 27 9.77 -2.51 -1.04
CA SER A 27 8.91 -1.37 -1.37
C SER A 27 9.48 -0.06 -0.82
N ARG A 28 10.01 -0.09 0.42
CA ARG A 28 10.68 1.08 1.01
C ARG A 28 11.93 1.49 0.25
N GLU A 29 12.79 0.54 -0.11
CA GLU A 29 14.01 0.80 -0.89
C GLU A 29 13.69 1.46 -2.25
N LEU A 30 12.69 0.95 -2.97
CA LEU A 30 12.27 1.50 -4.26
C LEU A 30 11.68 2.91 -4.14
N TYR A 31 10.89 3.16 -3.09
CA TYR A 31 10.37 4.48 -2.78
C TYR A 31 11.50 5.48 -2.51
N ASP A 32 12.43 5.14 -1.63
CA ASP A 32 13.58 6.00 -1.30
C ASP A 32 14.48 6.25 -2.52
N ALA A 33 14.63 5.26 -3.40
CA ALA A 33 15.41 5.39 -4.63
C ALA A 33 14.74 6.27 -5.72
N SER A 34 13.42 6.46 -5.67
CA SER A 34 12.63 7.18 -6.68
C SER A 34 12.73 8.72 -6.57
N SER A 35 13.89 9.24 -6.18
CA SER A 35 14.15 10.67 -5.93
C SER A 35 14.03 11.56 -7.18
N ASN A 36 13.98 10.97 -8.37
CA ASN A 36 13.73 11.66 -9.63
C ASN A 36 12.25 12.04 -9.84
N LEU A 37 11.34 11.59 -8.97
CA LEU A 37 9.92 11.92 -9.01
C LEU A 37 9.56 12.88 -7.87
N PHE A 38 8.66 13.83 -8.14
CA PHE A 38 8.15 14.71 -7.10
C PHE A 38 7.38 13.90 -6.05
N GLY A 39 7.89 13.90 -4.81
CA GLY A 39 7.33 13.08 -3.74
C GLY A 39 7.55 11.58 -3.93
N HIS A 40 8.56 11.17 -4.71
CA HIS A 40 8.96 9.77 -4.91
C HIS A 40 7.93 8.87 -5.63
N VAL A 41 6.85 9.45 -6.16
CA VAL A 41 5.76 8.72 -6.86
C VAL A 41 5.34 9.45 -8.13
N PRO A 42 4.84 8.74 -9.15
CA PRO A 42 4.36 9.37 -10.39
C PRO A 42 3.06 10.15 -10.19
N MET A 43 2.26 9.79 -9.19
CA MET A 43 1.01 10.47 -8.85
C MET A 43 0.97 10.71 -7.34
N THR A 44 0.81 11.96 -6.91
CA THR A 44 0.97 12.37 -5.50
C THR A 44 -0.03 11.73 -4.54
N TRP A 45 -1.20 11.31 -5.03
CA TRP A 45 -2.18 10.56 -4.23
C TRP A 45 -1.67 9.21 -3.70
N MET A 46 -0.63 8.62 -4.32
CA MET A 46 -0.04 7.35 -3.88
C MET A 46 0.61 7.48 -2.49
N ASN A 47 1.07 8.68 -2.12
CA ASN A 47 1.63 8.95 -0.80
C ASN A 47 0.59 9.02 0.32
N LYS A 48 -0.70 8.91 0.00
CA LYS A 48 -1.76 8.80 1.01
C LYS A 48 -1.94 7.37 1.54
N TRP A 49 -1.08 6.44 1.12
CA TRP A 49 -1.07 5.07 1.63
C TRP A 49 -0.87 5.04 3.15
N SER A 50 -1.68 4.26 3.86
CA SER A 50 -1.73 4.25 5.32
C SER A 50 -0.45 3.74 5.98
N GLY A 51 0.35 2.95 5.28
CA GLY A 51 1.64 2.43 5.76
C GLY A 51 2.79 3.46 5.78
N GLY A 52 2.56 4.70 5.32
CA GLY A 52 3.56 5.77 5.31
C GLY A 52 4.40 5.86 4.03
N PHE A 53 4.50 4.78 3.26
CA PHE A 53 5.02 4.75 1.88
C PHE A 53 4.19 3.75 1.05
N PRO A 54 4.02 3.93 -0.27
CA PRO A 54 3.20 3.04 -1.09
C PRO A 54 3.83 1.65 -1.25
N LEU A 55 2.98 0.63 -1.42
CA LEU A 55 3.41 -0.67 -1.90
C LEU A 55 3.92 -0.56 -3.34
N TYR A 56 5.04 -1.20 -3.63
CA TYR A 56 5.47 -1.44 -5.01
C TYR A 56 4.94 -2.81 -5.42
N LEU A 57 4.28 -2.86 -6.57
CA LEU A 57 3.51 -4.03 -7.01
C LEU A 57 4.26 -4.73 -8.14
N ASP A 58 4.43 -6.05 -8.02
CA ASP A 58 5.15 -6.88 -9.00
C ASP A 58 4.22 -7.35 -10.13
N HIS A 59 3.09 -7.98 -9.78
CA HIS A 59 2.11 -8.46 -10.76
C HIS A 59 0.69 -8.49 -10.20
N ALA A 60 -0.30 -8.39 -11.09
CA ALA A 60 -1.71 -8.45 -10.75
C ALA A 60 -2.52 -9.19 -11.83
N GLN A 61 -3.48 -10.02 -11.39
CA GLN A 61 -4.42 -10.70 -12.29
C GLN A 61 -5.76 -10.94 -11.58
N GLY A 62 -6.86 -10.60 -12.25
CA GLY A 62 -8.20 -10.64 -11.66
C GLY A 62 -8.25 -9.75 -10.42
N ALA A 63 -8.71 -10.29 -9.29
CA ALA A 63 -8.76 -9.59 -8.01
C ALA A 63 -7.58 -9.94 -7.07
N ARG A 64 -6.44 -10.39 -7.62
CA ARG A 64 -5.23 -10.67 -6.83
C ARG A 64 -4.07 -9.81 -7.30
N ILE A 65 -3.29 -9.34 -6.33
CA ILE A 65 -2.09 -8.54 -6.58
C ILE A 65 -0.97 -8.97 -5.65
N THR A 66 0.24 -9.04 -6.17
CA THR A 66 1.45 -9.40 -5.42
C THR A 66 2.41 -8.23 -5.39
N ASP A 67 2.90 -7.87 -4.20
CA ASP A 67 3.90 -6.82 -4.03
C ASP A 67 5.34 -7.33 -4.30
N VAL A 68 6.29 -6.42 -4.40
CA VAL A 68 7.71 -6.74 -4.63
C VAL A 68 8.37 -7.45 -3.46
N ASP A 69 7.74 -7.42 -2.28
CA ASP A 69 8.16 -8.11 -1.06
C ASP A 69 7.63 -9.56 -1.01
N GLY A 70 6.73 -9.93 -1.92
CA GLY A 70 6.22 -11.29 -2.11
C GLY A 70 4.87 -11.56 -1.43
N HIS A 71 4.20 -10.55 -0.89
CA HIS A 71 2.87 -10.71 -0.31
C HIS A 71 1.79 -10.65 -1.40
N THR A 72 0.86 -11.61 -1.38
CA THR A 72 -0.30 -11.60 -2.25
C THR A 72 -1.55 -11.19 -1.48
N TYR A 73 -2.27 -10.22 -2.05
CA TYR A 73 -3.50 -9.66 -1.49
C TYR A 73 -4.70 -10.01 -2.38
N VAL A 74 -5.88 -10.07 -1.77
CA VAL A 74 -7.14 -9.89 -2.50
C VAL A 74 -7.37 -8.39 -2.63
N ASP A 75 -7.35 -7.89 -3.86
CA ASP A 75 -7.46 -6.47 -4.14
C ASP A 75 -8.93 -6.03 -4.19
N PHE A 76 -9.40 -5.46 -3.09
CA PHE A 76 -10.70 -4.79 -3.03
C PHE A 76 -10.63 -3.31 -3.42
N ALA A 77 -9.43 -2.74 -3.57
CA ALA A 77 -9.25 -1.35 -4.00
C ALA A 77 -9.43 -1.21 -5.51
N LEU A 78 -8.99 -2.23 -6.28
CA LEU A 78 -9.13 -2.32 -7.74
C LEU A 78 -8.67 -1.03 -8.43
N GLY A 79 -7.52 -0.51 -8.01
CA GLY A 79 -6.92 0.70 -8.56
C GLY A 79 -7.84 1.93 -8.49
N ASP A 80 -8.49 2.15 -7.33
CA ASP A 80 -9.50 3.20 -7.15
C ASP A 80 -10.59 3.12 -8.22
N THR A 81 -11.20 1.93 -8.33
CA THR A 81 -12.22 1.60 -9.35
C THR A 81 -11.70 1.39 -10.78
N GLY A 82 -10.48 1.83 -11.11
CA GLY A 82 -9.92 1.71 -12.47
C GLY A 82 -9.81 0.27 -13.00
N ALA A 83 -9.65 -0.71 -12.12
CA ALA A 83 -9.59 -2.13 -12.43
C ALA A 83 -10.86 -2.88 -12.01
N MET A 84 -12.04 -2.26 -12.12
CA MET A 84 -13.32 -2.83 -11.67
C MET A 84 -13.61 -4.24 -12.24
N ALA A 85 -13.20 -4.52 -13.47
CA ALA A 85 -13.34 -5.84 -14.11
C ALA A 85 -12.23 -6.85 -13.69
N GLY A 86 -11.36 -6.46 -12.75
CA GLY A 86 -10.12 -7.15 -12.43
C GLY A 86 -8.93 -6.65 -13.26
N HIS A 87 -7.73 -6.94 -12.75
CA HIS A 87 -6.47 -6.67 -13.44
C HIS A 87 -6.27 -7.66 -14.60
N SER A 88 -5.85 -7.18 -15.77
CA SER A 88 -5.52 -8.00 -16.94
C SER A 88 -6.63 -9.00 -17.35
N PRO A 89 -7.87 -8.54 -17.64
CA PRO A 89 -8.94 -9.40 -18.11
C PRO A 89 -8.62 -9.96 -19.50
N ALA A 90 -9.16 -11.15 -19.79
CA ALA A 90 -9.00 -11.84 -21.08
C ALA A 90 -9.84 -11.21 -22.20
#